data_AF-A0A0N4XI39-F1
#
_entry.id   AF-A0A0N4XI39-F1
#
_cell.length_a   1.000
_cell.length_b   1.000
_cell.length_c   1.000
_cell.angle_alpha   90.00
_cell.angle_beta   90.00
_cell.angle_gamma   90.00
#
_symmetry.space_group_name_H-M   'P 1'
#
loop_
_entity.id
_entity.type
_entity.pdbx_description
1 polymer ?
#
loop_
_entity_poly.entity_id
_entity_poly.type
_entity_poly.pdbx_seq_one_letter_code
_entity_poly.pdbx_strand_id
1 'polypeptide(L)'
;NSPSGSVDKVEEKSDDADLGVPPIDTCHLAFAIVLLNGIGVLLPWNMFITIAPNYYVEYWFTVDGNKTSYAKSFMSALGITAQLPNFLMSLINVMQIIGGSLMIRIAGPLIVNCLNVIVILALVIFQDPDPDAMHWFYIVSLTIVMVMNASNGLYQVRIPI
;
A
#
# COMPACT_ATOMS: atom_id res chain seq x y z
N ASN A 1 7.00 70.92 33.05
CA ASN A 1 7.91 69.91 32.47
C ASN A 1 7.39 68.51 32.76
N SER A 2 6.75 67.87 31.77
CA SER A 2 6.81 66.42 31.62
C SER A 2 8.27 65.98 31.47
N PRO A 3 8.61 64.75 31.86
CA PRO A 3 8.52 63.59 30.96
C PRO A 3 7.76 62.42 31.63
N SER A 4 6.73 61.83 31.01
CA SER A 4 6.81 60.76 29.98
C SER A 4 7.79 59.65 30.36
N GLY A 5 7.24 58.51 30.76
CA GLY A 5 7.97 57.29 31.10
C GLY A 5 6.99 56.16 31.37
N SER A 6 6.17 55.85 30.37
CA SER A 6 5.48 54.57 30.26
C SER A 6 6.52 53.46 30.36
N VAL A 7 6.59 52.81 31.52
CA VAL A 7 7.26 51.51 31.61
C VAL A 7 6.27 50.52 31.02
N ASP A 8 6.48 50.28 29.74
CA ASP A 8 5.77 49.31 28.92
C ASP A 8 5.74 47.97 29.67
N LYS A 9 4.53 47.54 30.05
CA LYS A 9 4.27 46.14 30.30
C LYS A 9 4.57 45.44 28.98
N VAL A 10 5.74 44.84 28.88
CA VAL A 10 6.04 43.87 27.84
C VAL A 10 5.09 42.71 28.08
N GLU A 11 3.95 42.80 27.42
CA GLU A 11 3.00 41.72 27.22
C GLU A 11 3.80 40.64 26.50
N GLU A 12 4.21 39.62 27.27
CA GLU A 12 4.73 38.37 26.75
C GLU A 12 3.60 37.76 25.92
N LYS A 13 3.59 38.14 24.63
CA LYS A 13 2.74 37.53 23.63
C LYS A 13 3.27 36.11 23.49
N SER A 14 2.69 35.19 24.26
CA SER A 14 2.75 33.79 23.95
C SER A 14 2.18 33.67 22.53
N ASP A 15 3.05 33.38 21.57
CA ASP A 15 2.65 32.85 20.28
C ASP A 15 2.14 31.42 20.51
N ASP A 16 1.07 31.31 21.30
CA ASP A 16 0.18 30.17 21.32
C ASP A 16 -0.51 30.21 19.96
N ALA A 17 0.18 29.64 18.97
CA ALA A 17 -0.42 29.27 17.70
C ALA A 17 -1.75 28.60 18.07
N ASP A 18 -2.84 29.22 17.63
CA ASP A 18 -4.22 28.79 17.76
C ASP A 18 -4.34 27.34 17.26
N LEU A 19 -3.96 26.40 18.13
CA LEU A 19 -4.21 24.98 18.02
C LEU A 19 -5.68 24.84 18.37
N GLY A 20 -6.52 25.29 17.42
CA GLY A 20 -7.96 25.23 17.51
C GLY A 20 -8.39 23.86 18.01
N VAL A 21 -9.44 23.85 18.84
CA VAL A 21 -9.98 22.67 19.52
C VAL A 21 -9.91 21.45 18.58
N PRO A 22 -9.26 20.34 18.98
CA PRO A 22 -9.09 19.21 18.09
C PRO A 22 -10.47 18.77 17.57
N PRO A 23 -10.64 18.59 16.26
CA PRO A 23 -11.95 18.31 15.67
C PRO A 23 -12.50 17.00 16.25
N ILE A 24 -13.67 17.10 16.89
CA ILE A 24 -14.34 15.96 17.52
C ILE A 24 -14.99 15.14 16.41
N ASP A 25 -14.50 13.91 16.18
CA ASP A 25 -15.06 12.95 15.23
C ASP A 25 -16.42 12.42 15.75
N THR A 26 -17.48 13.21 15.54
CA THR A 26 -18.78 13.12 16.23
C THR A 26 -19.57 11.86 15.87
N CYS A 27 -19.16 11.12 14.83
CA CYS A 27 -19.84 9.93 14.32
C CYS A 27 -18.89 8.72 14.19
N HIS A 28 -17.64 8.81 14.68
CA HIS A 28 -16.58 7.83 14.41
C HIS A 28 -16.39 7.54 12.91
N LEU A 29 -16.72 8.51 12.04
CA LEU A 29 -16.71 8.32 10.60
C LEU A 29 -15.27 8.28 10.08
N ALA A 30 -14.37 9.13 10.61
CA ALA A 30 -12.97 9.07 10.25
C ALA A 30 -12.34 7.75 10.73
N PHE A 31 -12.70 7.28 11.93
CA PHE A 31 -12.31 5.95 12.40
C PHE A 31 -12.80 4.82 11.49
N ALA A 32 -14.07 4.83 11.09
CA ALA A 32 -14.64 3.84 10.18
C ALA A 32 -13.98 3.86 8.80
N ILE A 33 -13.68 5.05 8.27
CA ILE A 33 -12.97 5.21 6.99
C ILE A 33 -11.56 4.62 7.10
N VAL A 34 -10.77 4.98 8.12
CA VAL A 34 -9.41 4.44 8.29
C VAL A 34 -9.43 2.92 8.48
N LEU A 35 -10.39 2.39 9.24
CA LEU A 35 -10.57 0.96 9.45
C LEU A 35 -10.93 0.23 8.15
N LEU A 36 -11.92 0.74 7.40
CA LEU A 36 -12.35 0.17 6.12
C LEU A 36 -11.22 0.23 5.09
N ASN A 37 -10.42 1.30 5.10
CA ASN A 37 -9.22 1.42 4.26
C ASN A 37 -8.18 0.34 4.60
N GLY A 38 -7.88 0.14 5.88
CA GLY A 38 -6.97 -0.93 6.31
C GLY A 38 -7.43 -2.32 5.87
N ILE A 39 -8.73 -2.60 6.00
CA ILE A 39 -9.34 -3.84 5.52
C ILE A 39 -9.22 -3.94 3.98
N GLY A 40 -9.58 -2.89 3.25
CA GLY A 40 -9.58 -2.86 1.77
C GLY A 40 -8.19 -3.02 1.15
N VAL A 41 -7.13 -2.63 1.86
CA VAL A 41 -5.74 -2.80 1.44
C VAL A 41 -5.24 -4.24 1.67
N LEU A 42 -5.68 -4.89 2.74
CA LEU A 42 -5.24 -6.24 3.12
C LEU A 42 -6.03 -7.36 2.43
N LEU A 43 -7.32 -7.13 2.15
CA LEU A 43 -8.20 -8.13 1.54
C LEU A 43 -7.70 -8.66 0.18
N PRO A 44 -7.29 -7.81 -0.78
CA PRO A 44 -6.79 -8.27 -2.09
C PRO A 44 -5.60 -9.21 -1.96
N TRP A 45 -4.65 -8.84 -1.10
CA TRP A 45 -3.44 -9.63 -0.88
C TRP A 45 -3.75 -10.98 -0.25
N ASN A 46 -4.57 -10.97 0.81
CA ASN A 46 -4.94 -12.20 1.50
C ASN A 46 -5.75 -13.14 0.58
N MET A 47 -6.66 -12.60 -0.23
CA MET A 47 -7.40 -13.37 -1.22
C MET A 47 -6.49 -13.95 -2.31
N PHE A 48 -5.53 -13.17 -2.79
CA PHE A 48 -4.57 -13.61 -3.80
C PHE A 48 -3.71 -14.77 -3.30
N ILE A 49 -3.17 -14.69 -2.08
CA ILE A 49 -2.38 -15.77 -1.45
C ILE A 49 -3.20 -17.05 -1.32
N THR A 50 -4.49 -16.94 -0.96
CA THR A 50 -5.36 -18.12 -0.79
C THR A 50 -5.68 -18.81 -2.13
N ILE A 51 -5.90 -18.06 -3.20
CA ILE A 51 -6.24 -18.65 -4.51
C ILE A 51 -5.00 -19.06 -5.32
N ALA A 52 -3.82 -18.51 -5.01
CA ALA A 52 -2.57 -18.74 -5.73
C ALA A 52 -2.22 -20.23 -5.96
N PRO A 53 -2.30 -21.13 -4.96
CA PRO A 53 -1.98 -22.53 -5.15
C PRO A 53 -2.91 -23.23 -6.16
N ASN A 54 -4.23 -23.03 -6.03
CA ASN A 54 -5.18 -23.75 -6.86
C ASN A 54 -5.25 -23.17 -8.28
N TYR A 55 -5.31 -21.84 -8.41
CA TYR A 55 -5.48 -21.20 -9.72
C TYR A 55 -4.17 -21.12 -10.50
N TYR A 56 -3.10 -20.58 -9.90
CA TYR A 56 -1.87 -20.36 -10.66
C TYR A 56 -1.03 -21.64 -10.74
N VAL A 57 -0.84 -22.37 -9.64
CA VAL A 57 0.05 -23.54 -9.62
C VAL A 57 -0.63 -24.77 -10.23
N GLU A 58 -1.84 -25.10 -9.80
CA GLU A 58 -2.51 -26.34 -10.22
C GLU A 58 -3.30 -26.23 -11.52
N TYR A 59 -3.91 -25.08 -11.82
CA TYR A 59 -4.67 -24.89 -13.05
C TYR A 59 -3.83 -24.27 -14.17
N TRP A 60 -3.14 -23.16 -13.91
CA TRP A 60 -2.45 -22.40 -14.96
C TRP A 60 -1.06 -22.98 -15.32
N PHE A 61 -0.25 -23.34 -14.33
CA PHE A 61 1.13 -23.80 -14.53
C PHE A 61 1.31 -25.33 -14.55
N THR A 62 0.22 -26.09 -14.58
CA THR A 62 0.27 -27.55 -14.72
C THR A 62 -0.24 -27.92 -16.12
N VAL A 63 0.60 -28.60 -16.89
CA VAL A 63 0.27 -29.04 -18.25
C VAL A 63 0.16 -30.55 -18.24
N ASP A 64 -0.98 -31.11 -18.68
CA ASP A 64 -1.23 -32.55 -18.76
C ASP A 64 -0.94 -33.33 -17.46
N GLY A 65 -1.26 -32.73 -16.31
CA GLY A 65 -1.02 -33.32 -14.98
C GLY A 65 0.44 -33.24 -14.50
N ASN A 66 1.36 -32.71 -15.31
CA ASN A 66 2.75 -32.49 -14.93
C ASN A 66 2.99 -31.05 -14.46
N LYS A 67 3.40 -30.92 -13.19
CA LYS A 67 3.80 -29.63 -12.61
C LYS A 67 5.08 -29.13 -13.29
N THR A 68 4.95 -28.05 -14.04
CA THR A 68 6.06 -27.39 -14.73
C THR A 68 7.04 -26.75 -13.73
N SER A 69 8.19 -26.29 -14.22
CA SER A 69 9.17 -25.56 -13.39
C SER A 69 8.58 -24.27 -12.77
N TYR A 70 7.68 -23.61 -13.50
CA TYR A 70 6.97 -22.41 -13.04
C TYR A 70 6.05 -22.72 -11.86
N ALA A 71 5.28 -23.81 -11.92
CA ALA A 71 4.39 -24.24 -10.83
C ALA A 71 5.16 -24.42 -9.51
N LYS A 72 6.32 -25.08 -9.56
CA LYS A 72 7.16 -25.34 -8.38
C LYS A 72 7.80 -24.07 -7.81
N SER A 73 8.12 -23.12 -8.68
CA SER A 73 8.84 -21.89 -8.31
C SER A 73 7.91 -20.73 -7.95
N PHE A 74 6.67 -20.74 -8.45
CA PHE A 74 5.73 -19.61 -8.35
C PHE A 74 5.47 -19.17 -6.92
N MET A 75 5.16 -20.11 -6.00
CA MET A 75 4.87 -19.74 -4.61
C MET A 75 6.07 -19.14 -3.90
N SER A 76 7.28 -19.67 -4.16
CA SER A 76 8.51 -19.13 -3.59
C SER A 76 8.82 -17.75 -4.18
N ALA A 77 8.74 -17.62 -5.52
CA ALA A 77 8.93 -16.36 -6.22
C ALA A 77 7.91 -15.31 -5.76
N LEU A 78 6.63 -15.66 -5.62
CA LEU A 78 5.58 -14.80 -5.11
C LEU A 78 5.92 -14.26 -3.73
N GLY A 79 6.35 -15.12 -2.80
CA GLY A 79 6.74 -14.70 -1.45
C GLY A 79 7.92 -13.73 -1.45
N ILE A 80 8.98 -14.03 -2.21
CA ILE A 80 10.17 -13.16 -2.33
C ILE A 80 9.80 -11.81 -2.98
N THR A 81 9.05 -11.88 -4.08
CA THR A 81 8.68 -10.71 -4.89
C THR A 81 7.68 -9.81 -4.15
N ALA A 82 6.85 -10.36 -3.26
CA ALA A 82 5.96 -9.59 -2.39
C ALA A 82 6.73 -8.86 -1.28
N GLN A 83 7.85 -9.41 -0.81
CA GLN A 83 8.61 -8.80 0.28
C GLN A 83 9.62 -7.75 -0.21
N LEU A 84 10.17 -7.93 -1.42
CA LEU A 84 11.19 -7.05 -2.00
C LEU A 84 10.76 -5.56 -2.03
N PRO A 85 9.52 -5.19 -2.40
CA PRO A 85 9.09 -3.80 -2.42
C PRO A 85 9.01 -3.16 -1.05
N ASN A 86 8.55 -3.91 -0.04
CA ASN A 86 8.51 -3.43 1.33
C ASN A 86 9.93 -3.12 1.84
N PHE A 87 10.89 -3.98 1.48
CA PHE A 87 12.30 -3.75 1.77
C PHE A 87 12.85 -2.52 1.04
N LEU A 88 12.57 -2.37 -0.26
CA LEU A 88 13.01 -1.22 -1.05
C LEU A 88 12.42 0.10 -0.53
N MET A 89 11.13 0.12 -0.21
CA MET A 89 10.46 1.30 0.36
C MET A 89 11.02 1.64 1.75
N SER A 90 11.32 0.62 2.57
CA SER A 90 11.99 0.82 3.85
C SER A 90 13.38 1.43 3.68
N LEU A 91 14.16 0.98 2.68
CA LEU A 91 15.48 1.55 2.37
C LEU A 91 15.38 3.01 1.90
N ILE A 92 14.44 3.32 1.00
CA ILE A 92 14.18 4.69 0.51
C ILE A 92 13.76 5.62 1.65
N ASN A 93 12.98 5.10 2.61
CA ASN A 93 12.57 5.81 3.81
C ASN A 93 13.76 6.17 4.72
N VAL A 94 14.70 5.23 4.94
CA VAL A 94 15.94 5.47 5.70
C VAL A 94 16.80 6.56 5.05
N MET A 95 16.83 6.63 3.73
CA MET A 95 17.55 7.67 3.00
C MET A 95 16.88 9.06 3.05
N GLN A 96 15.76 9.22 3.78
CA GLN A 96 14.95 10.45 3.89
C GLN A 96 14.53 11.07 2.54
N ILE A 97 14.40 10.26 1.49
CA ILE A 97 14.18 10.77 0.12
C ILE A 97 12.74 11.28 -0.10
N ILE A 98 11.75 10.83 0.68
CA ILE A 98 10.32 11.10 0.41
C ILE A 98 9.66 11.88 1.56
N GLY A 99 9.53 13.20 1.39
CA GLY A 99 8.62 14.08 2.13
C GLY A 99 7.34 14.33 1.31
N GLY A 100 6.17 14.02 1.85
CA GLY A 100 4.89 14.17 1.12
C GLY A 100 3.67 14.11 2.05
N SER A 101 2.54 14.65 1.62
CA SER A 101 1.34 14.82 2.47
C SER A 101 0.72 13.49 2.91
N LEU A 102 0.24 13.44 4.16
CA LEU A 102 -0.36 12.26 4.79
C LEU A 102 -1.56 11.72 3.97
N MET A 103 -2.36 12.62 3.40
CA MET A 103 -3.56 12.28 2.64
C MET A 103 -3.24 11.54 1.33
N ILE A 104 -2.17 11.93 0.62
CA ILE A 104 -1.71 11.24 -0.60
C ILE A 104 -1.15 9.85 -0.28
N ARG A 105 -0.54 9.69 0.91
CA ARG A 105 -0.03 8.38 1.37
C ARG A 105 -1.15 7.40 1.70
N ILE A 106 -2.33 7.88 2.07
CA ILE A 106 -3.48 7.03 2.38
C ILE A 106 -4.31 6.73 1.14
N ALA A 107 -4.61 7.77 0.34
CA ALA A 107 -5.44 7.63 -0.85
C ALA A 107 -4.69 6.96 -2.01
N GLY A 108 -3.40 7.21 -2.16
CA GLY A 108 -2.59 6.69 -3.26
C GLY A 108 -2.60 5.17 -3.34
N PRO A 109 -2.20 4.45 -2.28
CA PRO A 109 -2.14 3.00 -2.36
C PRO A 109 -3.53 2.33 -2.27
N LEU A 110 -4.58 3.09 -1.93
CA LEU A 110 -5.97 2.62 -1.98
C LEU A 110 -6.41 2.51 -3.44
N ILE A 111 -6.19 3.59 -4.20
CA ILE A 111 -6.49 3.64 -5.62
C ILE A 111 -5.70 2.54 -6.35
N VAL A 112 -4.41 2.38 -6.03
CA VAL A 112 -3.58 1.33 -6.64
C VAL A 112 -4.08 -0.07 -6.29
N ASN A 113 -4.50 -0.33 -5.05
CA ASN A 113 -5.07 -1.62 -4.67
C ASN A 113 -6.39 -1.91 -5.39
N CYS A 114 -7.29 -0.93 -5.51
CA CYS A 114 -8.52 -1.09 -6.28
C CYS A 114 -8.24 -1.41 -7.76
N LEU A 115 -7.30 -0.70 -8.38
CA LEU A 115 -6.91 -0.96 -9.77
C LEU A 115 -6.25 -2.34 -9.94
N ASN A 116 -5.38 -2.75 -9.01
CA ASN A 116 -4.74 -4.06 -9.05
C ASN A 116 -5.77 -5.20 -8.99
N VAL A 117 -6.78 -5.09 -8.13
CA VAL A 117 -7.87 -6.09 -8.06
C VAL A 117 -8.59 -6.20 -9.41
N ILE A 118 -8.93 -5.07 -10.03
CA ILE A 118 -9.61 -5.06 -11.33
C ILE A 118 -8.73 -5.72 -12.40
N VAL A 119 -7.43 -5.41 -12.42
CA VAL A 119 -6.49 -5.98 -13.39
C VAL A 119 -6.31 -7.49 -13.18
N ILE A 120 -6.18 -7.96 -11.93
CA ILE A 120 -6.07 -9.40 -11.63
C ILE A 120 -7.34 -10.13 -12.08
N LEU A 121 -8.51 -9.60 -11.75
CA LEU A 121 -9.78 -10.21 -12.16
C LEU A 121 -9.94 -10.23 -13.68
N ALA A 122 -9.56 -9.15 -14.37
CA ALA A 122 -9.56 -9.12 -15.82
C ALA A 122 -8.62 -10.18 -16.41
N LEU A 123 -7.39 -10.28 -15.90
CA LEU A 123 -6.43 -11.31 -16.34
C LEU A 123 -6.97 -12.72 -16.12
N VAL A 124 -7.63 -12.98 -14.99
CA VAL A 124 -8.20 -14.29 -14.68
C VAL A 124 -9.38 -14.63 -15.60
N ILE A 125 -10.19 -13.66 -15.99
CA ILE A 125 -11.39 -13.88 -16.81
C ILE A 125 -11.07 -13.98 -18.30
N PHE A 126 -10.13 -13.17 -18.78
CA PHE A 126 -9.85 -13.06 -20.22
C PHE A 126 -8.70 -13.95 -20.70
N GLN A 127 -7.88 -14.51 -19.79
CA GLN A 127 -6.72 -15.29 -20.17
C GLN A 127 -6.86 -16.76 -19.78
N ASP A 128 -7.05 -17.59 -20.81
CA ASP A 128 -7.03 -19.05 -20.67
C ASP A 128 -5.59 -19.60 -20.57
N PRO A 129 -5.41 -20.79 -19.94
CA PRO A 129 -4.12 -21.45 -19.87
C PRO A 129 -3.60 -21.82 -21.25
N ASP A 130 -2.44 -21.26 -21.62
CA ASP A 130 -1.76 -21.53 -22.88
C ASP A 130 -0.25 -21.70 -22.62
N PRO A 131 0.37 -22.82 -23.04
CA PRO A 131 1.79 -23.08 -22.83
C PRO A 131 2.72 -21.98 -23.36
N ASP A 132 2.36 -21.33 -24.46
CA ASP A 132 3.16 -20.26 -25.07
C ASP A 132 3.06 -18.94 -24.29
N ALA A 133 1.89 -18.65 -23.71
CA ALA A 133 1.66 -17.47 -22.88
C ALA A 133 2.19 -17.60 -21.43
N MET A 134 2.63 -18.80 -21.05
CA MET A 134 2.92 -19.16 -19.67
C MET A 134 4.06 -18.40 -19.01
N HIS A 135 5.15 -18.15 -19.73
CA HIS A 135 6.24 -17.33 -19.23
C HIS A 135 5.79 -15.86 -19.01
N TRP A 136 5.05 -15.29 -19.97
CA TRP A 136 4.56 -13.92 -19.86
C TRP A 136 3.58 -13.76 -18.69
N PHE A 137 2.62 -14.68 -18.57
CA PHE A 137 1.62 -14.67 -17.50
C PHE A 137 2.27 -14.79 -16.11
N TYR A 138 3.32 -15.61 -15.99
CA TYR A 138 4.12 -15.74 -14.77
C TYR A 138 4.77 -14.40 -14.36
N ILE A 139 5.46 -13.72 -15.27
CA ILE A 139 6.15 -12.46 -14.97
C ILE A 139 5.17 -11.33 -14.66
N VAL A 140 4.09 -11.21 -15.41
CA VAL A 140 3.07 -10.17 -15.20
C VAL A 140 2.38 -10.35 -13.86
N SER A 141 2.00 -11.57 -13.49
CA SER A 141 1.37 -11.87 -12.21
C SER A 141 2.27 -11.49 -11.03
N LEU A 142 3.57 -11.83 -11.09
CA LEU A 142 4.54 -11.46 -10.06
C LEU A 142 4.77 -9.95 -9.99
N THR A 143 4.75 -9.25 -11.13
CA THR A 143 4.91 -7.80 -11.19
C THR A 143 3.71 -7.07 -10.59
N ILE A 144 2.49 -7.54 -10.84
CA ILE A 144 1.29 -6.96 -10.21
C ILE A 144 1.34 -7.13 -8.69
N VAL A 145 1.71 -8.32 -8.21
CA VAL A 145 1.90 -8.59 -6.78
C VAL A 145 2.99 -7.70 -6.19
N MET A 146 4.08 -7.48 -6.93
CA MET A 146 5.15 -6.57 -6.53
C MET A 146 4.62 -5.14 -6.37
N VAL A 147 3.87 -4.62 -7.34
CA VAL A 147 3.30 -3.26 -7.29
C VAL A 147 2.28 -3.12 -6.16
N MET A 148 1.46 -4.15 -5.94
CA MET A 148 0.50 -4.21 -4.84
C MET A 148 1.22 -4.11 -3.48
N ASN A 149 2.26 -4.91 -3.28
CA ASN A 149 3.04 -4.86 -2.04
C ASN A 149 3.89 -3.59 -1.91
N ALA A 150 4.38 -3.00 -3.01
CA ALA A 150 5.08 -1.71 -3.02
C ALA A 150 4.18 -0.58 -2.51
N SER A 151 2.93 -0.59 -2.97
CA SER A 151 1.88 0.33 -2.57
C SER A 151 1.56 0.16 -1.08
N ASN A 152 1.54 -1.07 -0.59
CA ASN A 152 1.35 -1.37 0.83
C ASN A 152 2.50 -0.85 1.71
N GLY A 153 3.74 -0.93 1.23
CA GLY A 153 4.92 -0.37 1.92
C GLY A 153 4.87 1.15 2.09
N LEU A 154 4.29 1.89 1.15
CA LEU A 154 4.13 3.34 1.27
C LEU A 154 3.22 3.77 2.44
N TYR A 155 2.24 2.93 2.81
CA TYR A 155 1.40 3.18 4.00
C TYR A 155 2.17 3.13 5.32
N GLN A 156 3.19 2.26 5.43
CA GLN A 156 3.96 2.09 6.67
C GLN A 156 4.96 3.22 6.91
N VAL A 157 5.17 4.10 5.94
CA VAL A 157 6.16 5.17 6.04
C VAL A 157 5.58 6.41 6.75
N ARG A 158 5.93 6.52 8.04
CA ARG A 158 5.92 7.72 8.92
C ARG A 158 4.55 8.13 9.52
N ILE A 159 4.23 7.61 10.71
CA ILE A 159 3.54 8.40 11.75
C ILE A 159 4.66 8.99 12.61
N PRO A 160 4.96 10.29 12.52
CA PRO A 160 5.74 10.94 13.57
C PRO A 160 4.82 11.03 14.79
N ILE A 161 5.16 10.29 15.85
CA ILE A 161 4.70 10.61 17.20
C ILE A 161 5.39 11.88 17.68
#